data_AF-A0A5B2W464-F1
#
_entry.id   AF-A0A5B2W464-F1
#
_cell.length_a   1.000
_cell.length_b   1.000
_cell.length_c   1.000
_cell.angle_alpha   90.00
_cell.angle_beta   90.00
_cell.angle_gamma   90.00
#
_symmetry.space_group_name_H-M   'P 1'
#
loop_
_entity.id
_entity.type
_entity.pdbx_description
1 polymer ?
#
loop_
_entity_poly.entity_id
_entity_poly.type
_entity_poly.pdbx_seq_one_letter_code
_entity_poly.pdbx_strand_id
1 'polypeptide(L)' 'IWPGDKDIPAGWRAEGTRGAKADCLAHIDEVWTDMRPLSLRRKMAADAEAAS' A
#
# COMPACT_ATOMS: atom_id res chain seq x y z
N ILE A 1 9.52 -2.52 1.64
CA ILE A 1 10.05 -1.76 2.79
C ILE A 1 11.22 -0.89 2.38
N TRP A 2 11.55 0.16 3.15
CA TRP A 2 12.66 1.08 2.87
C TRP A 2 13.55 1.26 4.12
N PRO A 3 14.89 1.39 3.99
CA PRO A 3 15.76 1.68 5.12
C PRO A 3 15.43 3.01 5.79
N GLY A 4 15.37 3.04 7.12
CA GLY A 4 14.90 4.21 7.89
C GLY A 4 15.90 5.37 7.95
N ASP A 5 17.14 5.13 7.57
CA ASP A 5 18.30 6.03 7.53
C ASP A 5 18.55 6.63 6.14
N LYS A 6 17.77 6.24 5.13
CA LYS A 6 17.89 6.74 3.75
C LYS A 6 16.77 7.68 3.39
N ASP A 7 17.10 8.71 2.62
CA ASP A 7 16.10 9.60 2.03
C ASP A 7 15.12 8.82 1.15
N ILE A 8 13.87 9.25 1.17
CA ILE A 8 12.79 8.64 0.39
C ILE A 8 12.88 9.17 -1.04
N PRO A 9 12.91 8.31 -2.07
CA PRO A 9 12.96 8.74 -3.46
C PRO A 9 11.78 9.63 -3.84
N ALA A 10 11.99 10.54 -4.79
CA ALA A 10 10.92 11.39 -5.32
C ALA A 10 9.75 10.54 -5.85
N GLY A 11 8.53 10.96 -5.54
CA GLY A 11 7.30 10.25 -5.91
C GLY A 11 6.88 9.15 -4.92
N TRP A 12 7.74 8.75 -3.98
CA TRP A 12 7.38 7.86 -2.87
C TRP A 12 6.96 8.66 -1.63
N ARG A 13 6.13 8.04 -0.78
CA ARG A 13 5.72 8.59 0.51
C ARG A 13 5.84 7.50 1.58
N ALA A 14 6.25 7.89 2.78
CA ALA A 14 6.20 6.99 3.92
C ALA A 14 4.75 6.74 4.32
N GLU A 15 4.43 5.50 4.66
CA GLU A 15 3.13 5.12 5.23
C GLU A 15 3.08 5.45 6.73
N GLY A 16 4.18 5.23 7.47
CA GLY A 16 4.30 5.55 8.90
C GLY A 16 4.95 4.43 9.70
N THR A 17 4.78 3.18 9.27
CA THR A 17 5.36 2.00 9.93
C THR A 17 6.88 2.01 9.89
N ARG A 18 7.50 1.87 11.07
CA ARG A 18 8.96 1.74 11.28
C ARG A 18 9.22 0.68 12.34
N GLY A 19 10.24 -0.15 12.13
CA GLY A 19 10.58 -1.23 13.04
C GLY A 19 11.64 -2.15 12.46
N ALA A 20 11.78 -3.34 13.05
CA ALA A 20 12.62 -4.36 12.46
C ALA A 20 12.05 -4.78 11.10
N LYS A 21 12.89 -5.35 10.25
CA LYS A 21 12.48 -5.85 8.93
C LYS A 21 11.26 -6.78 9.02
N ALA A 22 11.23 -7.65 10.03
CA ALA A 22 10.14 -8.60 10.25
C ALA A 22 8.80 -7.89 10.51
N ASP A 23 8.78 -6.88 11.38
CA ASP A 23 7.57 -6.12 11.71
C ASP A 23 7.03 -5.37 10.49
N CYS A 24 7.93 -4.73 9.73
CA CYS A 24 7.55 -4.03 8.51
C CYS A 24 6.99 -4.98 7.43
N LEU A 25 7.49 -6.22 7.35
CA LEU A 25 6.96 -7.22 6.41
C LEU A 25 5.61 -7.76 6.88
N ALA A 26 5.47 -8.07 8.18
CA ALA A 26 4.20 -8.51 8.76
C ALA A 26 3.09 -7.48 8.54
N HIS A 27 3.39 -6.19 8.71
CA HIS A 27 2.43 -5.11 8.42
C HIS A 27 2.05 -5.07 6.93
N ILE A 28 3.02 -5.24 6.01
CA ILE A 28 2.72 -5.32 4.58
C ILE A 28 1.76 -6.46 4.27
N ASP A 29 2.00 -7.65 4.83
CA ASP A 29 1.14 -8.82 4.64
C ASP A 29 -0.28 -8.58 5.19
N GLU A 30 -0.40 -7.85 6.29
CA GLU A 30 -1.69 -7.49 6.90
C GLU A 30 -2.49 -6.50 6.04
N VAL A 31 -1.85 -5.45 5.51
CA VAL A 31 -2.57 -4.35 4.84
C VAL A 31 -2.66 -4.51 3.34
N TRP A 32 -1.75 -5.24 2.71
CA TRP A 32 -1.73 -5.43 1.25
C TRP A 32 -2.52 -6.67 0.82
N THR A 33 -3.77 -6.77 1.29
CA THR A 33 -4.65 -7.92 1.02
C THR A 33 -5.22 -7.96 -0.39
N ASP A 34 -5.28 -6.81 -1.07
CA ASP A 34 -5.77 -6.68 -2.44
C ASP A 34 -4.68 -6.10 -3.33
N MET A 35 -4.06 -7.00 -4.11
CA MET A 35 -2.94 -6.70 -5.00
C MET A 35 -3.35 -6.09 -6.34
N ARG A 36 -4.65 -5.85 -6.59
CA ARG A 36 -5.10 -5.22 -7.83
C ARG A 36 -4.54 -3.80 -7.95
N PRO A 37 -4.14 -3.34 -9.16
CA PRO A 37 -3.75 -1.96 -9.38
C PRO A 37 -4.86 -0.99 -8.93
N LEU A 38 -4.46 0.16 -8.38
CA LEU A 38 -5.41 1.16 -7.88
C LEU A 38 -6.45 1.59 -8.93
N SER A 39 -6.03 1.71 -10.20
CA SER A 39 -6.92 2.05 -11.31
C SER A 39 -8.03 1.01 -11.50
N LEU A 40 -7.69 -0.28 -11.44
CA LEU A 40 -8.66 -1.37 -11.55
C LEU A 40 -9.61 -1.38 -10.35
N ARG A 41 -9.08 -1.22 -9.13
CA ARG A 41 -9.90 -1.17 -7.90
C ARG A 41 -10.92 -0.03 -7.97
N ARG A 42 -10.50 1.15 -8.42
CA ARG A 42 -11.38 2.32 -8.61
C ARG A 42 -12.46 2.07 -9.65
N LYS A 43 -12.10 1.48 -10.80
CA LYS A 43 -13.07 1.15 -11.84
C LYS A 43 -14.13 0.17 -11.34
N MET A 44 -13.72 -0.91 -10.69
CA MET A 44 -14.66 -1.90 -10.16
C MET A 44 -15.57 -1.34 -9.06
N ALA A 45 -15.06 -0.44 -8.22
CA ALA A 45 -15.89 0.25 -7.21
C ALA A 45 -16.95 1.15 -7.86
N ALA A 46 -16.57 1.91 -8.89
CA ALA A 46 -17.50 2.75 -9.64
C ALA A 46 -18.57 1.93 -10.39
N ASP A 47 -18.15 0.82 -11.01
CA ASP A 47 -19.07 -0.10 -11.70
C ASP A 47 -20.08 -0.73 -10.71
N ALA A 48 -19.66 -1.03 -9.48
CA ALA A 48 -20.54 -1.56 -8.42
C ALA A 48 -21.53 -0.52 -7.88
N GLU A 49 -21.09 0.74 -7.72
CA GLU A 49 -21.95 1.86 -7.30
C GLU A 49 -23.03 2.14 -8.35
N ALA A 50 -22.69 2.14 -9.64
CA ALA A 50 -23.63 2.38 -10.73
C ALA A 50 -24.69 1.26 -10.91
N ALA A 51 -24.43 0.07 -10.36
CA ALA A 51 -25.33 -1.09 -10.42
C ALA A 51 -26.27 -1.21 -9.20
N SER A 52 -26.13 -0.33 -8.19
CA SER A 52 -26.98 -0.25 -6.99
C SER A 52 -28.11 0.76 -7.18
#